data_AF-A0AAW8XFT3-F1
#
_entry.id   AF-A0AAW8XFT3-F1
#
_cell.length_a   1.000
_cell.length_b   1.000
_cell.length_c   1.000
_cell.angle_alpha   90.00
_cell.angle_beta   90.00
_cell.angle_gamma   90.00
#
_symmetry.space_group_name_H-M   'P 1'
#
loop_
_entity.id
_entity.type
_entity.pdbx_description
1 polymer ?
#
loop_
_entity_poly.entity_id
_entity_poly.type
_entity_poly.pdbx_seq_one_letter_code
_entity_poly.pdbx_strand_id
1 'polypeptide(L)'
;MASILSVLFLIVEAPHTIATIKKYKECEALLNADGTMEYIALAKGAYYFGRNISSLRESNNSNQALEKASYSKDYLLKNTGSVENVVLVFGESLNRNFMGVYGYRAPTTPYLNALKEKGSLLVFDNVISPAFYTDKSFTMLLTYANRDNLNQKAWYQYKNLAHILKLSDYKSVWITSQGYGLMWGNSYYQVAKHFDTYIENDKPYDENLVALFKRYYNNERERESKKRKNFVVFHLIGNHFEYKNRFPKEFSRFNLNNTSYFSKNKSLKVKNNTDKQVVTDYINSVYYNDYVLHSLIELFKDKDSLIIYLSDHGDDMFESSAFNTHECSNASMEIPFLIYMSDAFKQKHPQMVKSFEEALHKPFMSDDLLHTVLPLAGIITKDYEKTRDLFNESYNDKRTRKPCDNKVYPMNK
;
A
#
# COMPACT_ATOMS: atom_id res chain seq x y z
N MET A 1 -14.28 50.19 -15.23
CA MET A 1 -12.87 49.98 -15.64
C MET A 1 -12.22 48.70 -15.08
N ALA A 2 -12.74 48.08 -14.00
CA ALA A 2 -12.14 46.88 -13.40
C ALA A 2 -12.41 45.54 -14.13
N SER A 3 -13.20 45.51 -15.20
CA SER A 3 -13.56 44.29 -15.95
C SER A 3 -12.76 44.06 -17.24
N ILE A 4 -12.02 45.07 -17.71
CA ILE A 4 -11.23 44.98 -18.95
C ILE A 4 -9.76 44.63 -18.63
N LEU A 5 -9.21 45.16 -17.53
CA LEU A 5 -7.85 44.84 -17.08
C LEU A 5 -7.69 43.39 -16.61
N SER A 6 -8.72 42.81 -15.98
CA SER A 6 -8.72 41.42 -15.50
C SER A 6 -8.78 40.39 -16.64
N VAL A 7 -9.46 40.73 -17.74
CA VAL A 7 -9.51 39.89 -18.96
C VAL A 7 -8.21 40.02 -19.76
N LEU A 8 -7.59 41.21 -19.84
CA LEU A 8 -6.27 41.40 -20.44
C LEU A 8 -5.15 40.71 -19.64
N PHE A 9 -5.23 40.68 -18.31
CA PHE A 9 -4.30 39.92 -17.46
C PHE A 9 -4.38 38.41 -17.77
N LEU A 10 -5.58 37.85 -17.91
CA LEU A 10 -5.79 36.44 -18.27
C LEU A 10 -5.33 36.11 -19.71
N ILE A 11 -5.46 37.02 -20.66
CA ILE A 11 -5.09 36.78 -22.07
C ILE A 11 -3.57 36.90 -22.29
N VAL A 12 -2.87 37.75 -21.54
CA VAL A 12 -1.43 37.97 -21.71
C VAL A 12 -0.60 37.11 -20.75
N GLU A 13 -1.01 37.00 -19.48
CA GLU A 13 -0.26 36.24 -18.48
C GLU A 13 -0.53 34.75 -18.52
N ALA A 14 -1.71 34.27 -18.90
CA ALA A 14 -1.94 32.83 -18.96
C ALA A 14 -1.06 32.12 -20.02
N PRO A 15 -0.89 32.63 -21.25
CA PRO A 15 0.04 32.04 -22.21
C PRO A 15 1.50 32.12 -21.73
N HIS A 16 1.90 33.21 -21.07
CA HIS A 16 3.25 33.37 -20.50
C HIS A 16 3.49 32.41 -19.33
N THR A 17 2.48 32.23 -18.47
CA THR A 17 2.50 31.29 -17.34
C THR A 17 2.53 29.85 -17.83
N ILE A 18 1.73 29.50 -18.86
CA ILE A 18 1.74 28.19 -19.50
C ILE A 18 3.08 27.92 -20.22
N ALA A 19 3.67 28.92 -20.89
CA ALA A 19 4.99 28.83 -21.50
C ALA A 19 6.10 28.65 -20.45
N THR A 20 5.99 29.34 -19.31
CA THR A 20 6.89 29.24 -18.17
C THR A 20 6.78 27.87 -17.49
N ILE A 21 5.57 27.35 -17.29
CA ILE A 21 5.31 25.97 -16.81
C ILE A 21 5.86 24.92 -17.79
N LYS A 22 5.73 25.13 -19.11
CA LYS A 22 6.33 24.24 -20.12
C LYS A 22 7.86 24.25 -20.10
N LYS A 23 8.46 25.36 -19.67
CA LYS A 23 9.93 25.55 -19.58
C LYS A 23 10.50 24.89 -18.32
N TYR A 24 9.73 24.84 -17.23
CA TYR A 24 10.08 24.16 -15.98
C TYR A 24 9.55 22.73 -15.95
N LYS A 25 10.17 21.87 -16.77
CA LYS A 25 9.74 20.48 -16.98
C LYS A 25 10.13 19.49 -15.88
N GLU A 26 10.67 19.92 -14.75
CA GLU A 26 11.12 19.04 -13.67
C GLU A 26 10.74 19.59 -12.29
N CYS A 27 10.33 18.68 -11.40
CA CYS A 27 9.74 18.94 -10.07
C CYS A 27 10.57 19.88 -9.15
N GLU A 28 11.86 20.06 -9.40
CA GLU A 28 12.74 20.91 -8.58
C GLU A 28 12.72 22.40 -9.01
N ALA A 29 12.44 22.71 -10.28
CA ALA A 29 12.66 24.06 -10.78
C ALA A 29 11.55 25.06 -10.39
N LEU A 30 10.33 24.58 -10.15
CA LEU A 30 9.22 25.38 -9.60
C LEU A 30 9.36 25.68 -8.10
N LEU A 31 10.13 24.87 -7.37
CA LEU A 31 10.43 25.08 -5.95
C LEU A 31 11.55 26.11 -5.75
N ASN A 32 12.45 26.24 -6.73
CA ASN A 32 13.65 27.09 -6.69
C ASN A 32 13.57 28.33 -7.60
N ALA A 33 12.39 28.69 -8.10
CA ALA A 33 12.23 29.80 -9.05
C ALA A 33 12.40 31.18 -8.37
N ASP A 34 13.38 31.98 -8.84
CA ASP A 34 13.52 33.39 -8.48
C ASP A 34 12.45 34.23 -9.20
N GLY A 35 11.43 34.64 -8.46
CA GLY A 35 10.34 35.50 -8.90
C GLY A 35 9.63 36.12 -7.70
N THR A 36 8.82 37.17 -7.88
CA THR A 36 8.06 37.72 -6.75
C THR A 36 7.11 36.65 -6.18
N MET A 37 6.88 36.70 -4.86
CA MET A 37 6.07 35.71 -4.12
C MET A 37 4.69 35.44 -4.75
N GLU A 38 4.13 36.44 -5.44
CA GLU A 38 2.85 36.37 -6.14
C GLU A 38 2.89 35.43 -7.37
N TYR A 39 3.93 35.52 -8.21
CA TYR A 39 4.09 34.62 -9.36
C TYR A 39 4.34 33.17 -8.93
N ILE A 40 5.12 32.96 -7.86
CA ILE A 40 5.34 31.63 -7.28
C ILE A 40 4.02 31.06 -6.75
N ALA A 41 3.20 31.86 -6.07
CA ALA A 41 1.89 31.43 -5.57
C ALA A 41 0.90 31.12 -6.71
N LEU A 42 0.87 31.94 -7.77
CA LEU A 42 0.04 31.70 -8.97
C LEU A 42 0.48 30.45 -9.74
N ALA A 43 1.79 30.27 -9.95
CA ALA A 43 2.33 29.09 -10.62
C ALA A 43 2.05 27.81 -9.81
N LYS A 44 2.21 27.85 -8.48
CA LYS A 44 1.82 26.76 -7.58
C LYS A 44 0.32 26.51 -7.66
N GLY A 45 -0.51 27.55 -7.58
CA GLY A 45 -1.97 27.46 -7.67
C GLY A 45 -2.44 26.83 -8.99
N ALA A 46 -1.91 27.27 -10.12
CA ALA A 46 -2.20 26.72 -11.44
C ALA A 46 -1.72 25.26 -11.58
N TYR A 47 -0.53 24.94 -11.05
CA TYR A 47 -0.01 23.58 -11.01
C TYR A 47 -0.93 22.65 -10.19
N TYR A 48 -1.27 23.03 -8.96
CA TYR A 48 -2.17 22.24 -8.10
C TYR A 48 -3.57 22.12 -8.70
N PHE A 49 -4.11 23.20 -9.29
CA PHE A 49 -5.40 23.17 -9.99
C PHE A 49 -5.37 22.23 -11.21
N GLY A 50 -4.33 22.31 -12.04
CA GLY A 50 -4.14 21.39 -13.17
C GLY A 50 -4.01 19.94 -12.72
N ARG A 51 -3.27 19.68 -11.63
CA ARG A 51 -3.12 18.35 -11.03
C ARG A 51 -4.44 17.80 -10.50
N ASN A 52 -5.27 18.66 -9.90
CA ASN A 52 -6.61 18.31 -9.46
C ASN A 52 -7.50 17.94 -10.66
N ILE A 53 -7.46 18.69 -11.76
CA ILE A 53 -8.20 18.34 -12.99
C ILE A 53 -7.71 17.02 -13.57
N SER A 54 -6.40 16.78 -13.67
CA SER A 54 -5.88 15.51 -14.20
C SER A 54 -6.27 14.32 -13.33
N SER A 55 -6.20 14.48 -11.99
CA SER A 55 -6.63 13.45 -11.04
C SER A 55 -8.12 13.16 -11.15
N LEU A 56 -8.97 14.19 -11.23
CA LEU A 56 -10.42 14.02 -11.46
C LEU A 56 -10.72 13.33 -12.79
N ARG A 57 -9.99 13.68 -13.85
CA ARG A 57 -10.15 13.03 -15.16
C ARG A 57 -9.73 11.57 -15.11
N GLU A 58 -8.61 11.25 -14.47
CA GLU A 58 -8.13 9.88 -14.29
C GLU A 58 -9.10 9.05 -13.44
N SER A 59 -9.61 9.61 -12.35
CA SER A 59 -10.67 9.01 -11.54
C SER A 59 -11.93 8.72 -12.35
N ASN A 60 -12.43 9.68 -13.13
CA ASN A 60 -13.59 9.46 -13.98
C ASN A 60 -13.33 8.40 -15.06
N ASN A 61 -12.17 8.44 -15.74
CA ASN A 61 -11.82 7.47 -16.77
C ASN A 61 -11.66 6.06 -16.20
N SER A 62 -10.99 5.93 -15.05
CA SER A 62 -10.79 4.65 -14.36
C SER A 62 -12.11 4.08 -13.88
N ASN A 63 -12.97 4.90 -13.26
CA ASN A 63 -14.33 4.52 -12.90
C ASN A 63 -15.09 3.95 -14.10
N GLN A 64 -15.16 4.71 -15.21
CA GLN A 64 -15.88 4.28 -16.41
C GLN A 64 -15.30 2.99 -17.03
N ALA A 65 -13.97 2.84 -17.02
CA ALA A 65 -13.31 1.66 -17.56
C ALA A 65 -13.58 0.42 -16.70
N LEU A 66 -13.52 0.55 -15.37
CA LEU A 66 -13.70 -0.56 -14.45
C LEU A 66 -15.16 -0.98 -14.28
N GLU A 67 -16.13 -0.06 -14.36
CA GLU A 67 -17.56 -0.40 -14.42
C GLU A 67 -17.90 -1.25 -15.66
N LYS A 68 -17.18 -1.03 -16.77
CA LYS A 68 -17.36 -1.78 -18.03
C LYS A 68 -16.48 -3.02 -18.12
N ALA A 69 -15.61 -3.26 -17.13
CA ALA A 69 -14.68 -4.38 -17.18
C ALA A 69 -15.43 -5.71 -17.03
N SER A 70 -15.32 -6.55 -18.04
CA SER A 70 -15.84 -7.92 -18.03
C SER A 70 -14.80 -8.86 -18.61
N TYR A 71 -14.50 -9.92 -17.88
CA TYR A 71 -13.49 -10.92 -18.26
C TYR A 71 -14.20 -12.23 -18.59
N SER A 72 -13.77 -12.89 -19.65
CA SER A 72 -14.32 -14.18 -20.06
C SER A 72 -13.94 -15.28 -19.06
N LYS A 73 -14.76 -16.32 -18.91
CA LYS A 73 -14.49 -17.41 -17.94
C LYS A 73 -13.17 -18.13 -18.21
N ASP A 74 -12.80 -18.30 -19.48
CA ASP A 74 -11.54 -18.91 -19.91
C ASP A 74 -10.30 -18.04 -19.60
N TYR A 75 -10.48 -16.83 -19.07
CA TYR A 75 -9.38 -16.01 -18.57
C TYR A 75 -8.68 -16.65 -17.37
N LEU A 76 -9.39 -17.44 -16.56
CA LEU A 76 -8.79 -18.27 -15.51
C LEU A 76 -8.33 -19.60 -16.11
N LEU A 77 -7.01 -19.77 -16.23
CA LEU A 77 -6.39 -21.01 -16.67
C LEU A 77 -6.42 -22.09 -15.58
N LYS A 78 -6.43 -21.68 -14.32
CA LYS A 78 -6.61 -22.55 -13.15
C LYS A 78 -7.41 -21.80 -12.09
N ASN A 79 -8.35 -22.50 -11.44
CA ASN A 79 -9.12 -22.00 -10.31
C ASN A 79 -9.42 -23.19 -9.39
N THR A 80 -8.49 -23.51 -8.50
CA THR A 80 -8.66 -24.62 -7.54
C THR A 80 -9.13 -24.15 -6.17
N GLY A 81 -9.03 -22.85 -5.90
CA GLY A 81 -9.25 -22.27 -4.58
C GLY A 81 -8.49 -23.04 -3.51
N SER A 82 -7.17 -23.16 -3.53
CA SER A 82 -6.46 -24.13 -2.67
C SER A 82 -6.66 -23.91 -1.17
N VAL A 83 -6.80 -22.64 -0.75
CA VAL A 83 -6.77 -22.21 0.66
C VAL A 83 -8.13 -21.71 1.09
N GLU A 84 -8.63 -22.16 2.24
CA GLU A 84 -9.97 -21.76 2.73
C GLU A 84 -10.09 -20.25 2.96
N ASN A 85 -9.09 -19.63 3.61
CA ASN A 85 -9.04 -18.19 3.87
C ASN A 85 -7.73 -17.60 3.35
N VAL A 86 -7.81 -16.78 2.30
CA VAL A 86 -6.70 -15.92 1.86
C VAL A 86 -7.01 -14.51 2.31
N VAL A 87 -6.17 -13.96 3.18
CA VAL A 87 -6.35 -12.62 3.75
C VAL A 87 -5.19 -11.74 3.31
N LEU A 88 -5.51 -10.61 2.68
CA LEU A 88 -4.54 -9.59 2.29
C LEU A 88 -4.78 -8.36 3.16
N VAL A 89 -3.76 -7.96 3.92
CA VAL A 89 -3.81 -6.77 4.77
C VAL A 89 -2.89 -5.73 4.17
N PHE A 90 -3.49 -4.68 3.61
CA PHE A 90 -2.75 -3.50 3.16
C PHE A 90 -2.58 -2.54 4.34
N GLY A 91 -1.33 -2.36 4.77
CA GLY A 91 -0.93 -1.25 5.64
C GLY A 91 -0.76 0.05 4.86
N GLU A 92 -0.59 1.13 5.60
CA GLU A 92 -0.42 2.50 5.06
C GLU A 92 0.83 3.12 5.70
N SER A 93 1.74 3.68 4.91
CA SER A 93 2.92 4.46 5.38
C SER A 93 3.89 3.72 6.33
N LEU A 94 3.79 2.40 6.50
CA LEU A 94 4.67 1.66 7.40
C LEU A 94 6.03 1.34 6.76
N ASN A 95 7.08 1.91 7.35
CA ASN A 95 8.48 1.66 7.04
C ASN A 95 9.00 0.55 7.94
N ARG A 96 9.51 -0.54 7.34
CA ARG A 96 9.96 -1.73 8.09
C ARG A 96 11.10 -1.44 9.05
N ASN A 97 11.87 -0.38 8.80
CA ASN A 97 13.05 -0.06 9.60
C ASN A 97 12.70 0.40 11.03
N PHE A 98 11.43 0.68 11.31
CA PHE A 98 10.89 1.02 12.64
C PHE A 98 10.17 -0.14 13.34
N MET A 99 10.20 -1.33 12.76
CA MET A 99 9.54 -2.52 13.31
C MET A 99 10.54 -3.43 14.05
N GLY A 100 10.23 -3.77 15.30
CA GLY A 100 11.06 -4.64 16.13
C GLY A 100 11.31 -6.03 15.51
N VAL A 101 10.35 -6.55 14.76
CA VAL A 101 10.44 -7.84 14.06
C VAL A 101 11.50 -7.85 12.92
N TYR A 102 11.85 -6.66 12.43
CA TYR A 102 12.94 -6.38 11.49
C TYR A 102 14.23 -5.89 12.18
N GLY A 103 14.28 -5.87 13.52
CA GLY A 103 15.47 -5.51 14.29
C GLY A 103 15.56 -4.05 14.74
N TYR A 104 14.46 -3.29 14.67
CA TYR A 104 14.40 -1.98 15.31
C TYR A 104 14.62 -2.09 16.82
N ARG A 105 15.32 -1.11 17.42
CA ARG A 105 15.83 -1.22 18.80
C ARG A 105 14.75 -1.21 19.88
N ALA A 106 13.61 -0.57 19.62
CA ALA A 106 12.51 -0.52 20.55
C ALA A 106 11.52 -1.66 20.27
N PRO A 107 10.80 -2.18 21.29
CA PRO A 107 9.83 -3.26 21.12
C PRO A 107 8.52 -2.73 20.51
N THR A 108 8.57 -2.36 19.23
CA THR A 108 7.44 -1.77 18.49
C THR A 108 6.51 -2.82 17.91
N THR A 109 6.92 -4.09 17.84
CA THR A 109 6.09 -5.17 17.27
C THR A 109 6.13 -6.47 18.10
N PRO A 110 5.88 -6.42 19.43
CA PRO A 110 6.03 -7.59 20.28
C PRO A 110 5.18 -8.79 19.85
N TYR A 111 3.97 -8.60 19.31
CA TYR A 111 3.13 -9.71 18.85
C TYR A 111 3.72 -10.39 17.62
N LEU A 112 4.16 -9.61 16.62
CA LEU A 112 4.81 -10.17 15.44
C LEU A 112 6.14 -10.86 15.80
N ASN A 113 6.92 -10.32 16.73
CA ASN A 113 8.12 -10.98 17.27
C ASN A 113 7.78 -12.37 17.85
N ALA A 114 6.75 -12.45 18.70
CA ALA A 114 6.32 -13.73 19.29
C ALA A 114 5.82 -14.74 18.23
N LEU A 115 5.13 -14.28 17.18
CA LEU A 115 4.70 -15.16 16.08
C LEU A 115 5.88 -15.66 15.23
N LYS A 116 6.89 -14.81 15.01
CA LYS A 116 8.13 -15.18 14.33
C LYS A 116 8.88 -16.27 15.11
N GLU A 117 9.03 -16.10 16.42
CA GLU A 117 9.66 -17.08 17.31
C GLU A 117 8.93 -18.44 17.32
N LYS A 118 7.60 -18.41 17.21
CA LYS A 118 6.77 -19.62 17.10
C LYS A 118 6.83 -20.30 15.71
N GLY A 119 7.48 -19.70 14.73
CA GLY A 119 7.53 -20.21 13.36
C GLY A 119 6.20 -20.16 12.62
N SER A 120 5.26 -19.31 13.05
CA SER A 120 3.98 -19.07 12.37
C SER A 120 3.99 -17.79 11.52
N LEU A 121 5.02 -16.95 11.64
CA LEU A 121 5.21 -15.73 10.84
C LEU A 121 6.56 -15.75 10.12
N LEU A 122 6.50 -15.59 8.80
CA LEU A 122 7.66 -15.34 7.94
C LEU A 122 7.79 -13.85 7.65
N VAL A 123 9.03 -13.35 7.71
CA VAL A 123 9.37 -11.92 7.67
C VAL A 123 10.34 -11.68 6.53
N PHE A 124 9.87 -11.08 5.44
CA PHE A 124 10.67 -10.91 4.22
C PHE A 124 11.45 -9.59 4.26
N ASP A 125 12.76 -9.67 4.23
CA ASP A 125 13.65 -8.54 4.54
C ASP A 125 14.10 -7.71 3.33
N ASN A 126 13.71 -8.12 2.12
CA ASN A 126 14.16 -7.49 0.87
C ASN A 126 13.00 -7.10 -0.06
N VAL A 127 11.88 -6.67 0.51
CA VAL A 127 10.71 -6.17 -0.24
C VAL A 127 10.71 -4.65 -0.32
N ILE A 128 10.34 -4.09 -1.47
CA ILE A 128 10.11 -2.65 -1.60
C ILE A 128 8.79 -2.32 -2.29
N SER A 129 8.24 -1.15 -1.98
CA SER A 129 7.09 -0.59 -2.69
C SER A 129 7.47 -0.10 -4.09
N PRO A 130 6.54 -0.13 -5.06
CA PRO A 130 6.75 0.45 -6.38
C PRO A 130 6.49 1.98 -6.45
N ALA A 131 6.09 2.63 -5.36
CA ALA A 131 5.93 4.09 -5.28
C ALA A 131 6.03 4.60 -3.82
N PHE A 132 6.15 5.92 -3.61
CA PHE A 132 6.22 6.56 -2.27
C PHE A 132 4.88 7.14 -1.80
N TYR A 133 3.78 6.84 -2.50
CA TYR A 133 2.46 7.37 -2.16
C TYR A 133 1.35 6.42 -2.59
N THR A 134 0.31 6.35 -1.76
CA THR A 134 -0.82 5.42 -1.79
C THR A 134 -1.41 5.26 -3.19
N ASP A 135 -1.86 6.35 -3.80
CA ASP A 135 -2.62 6.29 -5.03
C ASP A 135 -1.83 5.60 -6.16
N LYS A 136 -0.53 5.89 -6.28
CA LYS A 136 0.31 5.24 -7.30
C LYS A 136 0.64 3.81 -6.96
N SER A 137 0.92 3.49 -5.70
CA SER A 137 1.16 2.11 -5.27
C SER A 137 -0.03 1.23 -5.63
N PHE A 138 -1.26 1.66 -5.31
CA PHE A 138 -2.47 0.89 -5.57
C PHE A 138 -2.82 0.71 -7.05
N THR A 139 -2.33 1.57 -7.95
CA THR A 139 -2.43 1.30 -9.40
C THR A 139 -1.75 0.00 -9.82
N MET A 140 -0.69 -0.40 -9.10
CA MET A 140 0.11 -1.60 -9.38
C MET A 140 -0.21 -2.75 -8.41
N LEU A 141 -0.49 -2.49 -7.14
CA LEU A 141 -0.80 -3.54 -6.16
C LEU A 141 -2.09 -4.32 -6.50
N LEU A 142 -3.06 -3.66 -7.16
CA LEU A 142 -4.37 -4.24 -7.47
C LEU A 142 -4.57 -4.61 -8.93
N THR A 143 -3.56 -4.44 -9.78
CA THR A 143 -3.63 -4.76 -11.21
C THR A 143 -2.36 -5.46 -11.69
N TYR A 144 -2.34 -5.94 -12.94
CA TYR A 144 -1.09 -6.39 -13.59
C TYR A 144 -0.23 -5.24 -14.13
N ALA A 145 -0.59 -3.99 -13.84
CA ALA A 145 0.29 -2.86 -14.12
C ALA A 145 1.51 -2.91 -13.20
N ASN A 146 2.69 -2.62 -13.73
CA ASN A 146 3.95 -2.60 -13.00
C ASN A 146 4.89 -1.54 -13.58
N ARG A 147 6.03 -1.32 -12.94
CA ARG A 147 6.98 -0.26 -13.36
C ARG A 147 7.55 -0.46 -14.77
N ASP A 148 7.47 -1.66 -15.33
CA ASP A 148 7.99 -1.99 -16.67
C ASP A 148 6.94 -1.74 -17.77
N ASN A 149 5.65 -1.70 -17.44
CA ASN A 149 4.56 -1.61 -18.41
C ASN A 149 3.62 -0.40 -18.19
N LEU A 150 3.76 0.36 -17.11
CA LEU A 150 2.84 1.46 -16.78
C LEU A 150 2.85 2.63 -17.78
N ASN A 151 3.86 2.71 -18.65
CA ASN A 151 3.95 3.68 -19.74
C ASN A 151 3.26 3.20 -21.04
N GLN A 152 2.89 1.92 -21.15
CA GLN A 152 2.30 1.34 -22.37
C GLN A 152 0.81 1.65 -22.47
N LYS A 153 0.11 1.67 -21.33
CA LYS A 153 -1.31 2.01 -21.22
C LYS A 153 -1.66 2.40 -19.79
N ALA A 154 -2.82 3.02 -19.61
CA ALA A 154 -3.30 3.41 -18.28
C ALA A 154 -3.52 2.19 -17.37
N TRP A 155 -3.27 2.35 -16.07
CA TRP A 155 -3.32 1.25 -15.10
C TRP A 155 -4.68 0.53 -15.07
N TYR A 156 -5.78 1.26 -15.21
CA TYR A 156 -7.15 0.72 -15.24
C TYR A 156 -7.48 -0.07 -16.52
N GLN A 157 -6.55 -0.18 -17.47
CA GLN A 157 -6.65 -1.05 -18.65
C GLN A 157 -5.93 -2.40 -18.46
N TYR A 158 -5.24 -2.60 -17.33
CA TYR A 158 -4.73 -3.89 -16.91
C TYR A 158 -5.81 -4.65 -16.11
N LYS A 159 -5.73 -5.99 -16.12
CA LYS A 159 -6.69 -6.81 -15.37
C LYS A 159 -6.45 -6.62 -13.87
N ASN A 160 -7.53 -6.55 -13.10
CA ASN A 160 -7.49 -6.19 -11.68
C ASN A 160 -8.04 -7.28 -10.76
N LEU A 161 -7.61 -7.24 -9.51
CA LEU A 161 -7.91 -8.24 -8.48
C LEU A 161 -9.43 -8.47 -8.30
N ALA A 162 -10.23 -7.42 -8.18
CA ALA A 162 -11.67 -7.54 -7.93
C ALA A 162 -12.39 -8.33 -9.02
N HIS A 163 -12.14 -7.99 -10.29
CA HIS A 163 -12.77 -8.64 -11.42
C HIS A 163 -12.25 -10.06 -11.66
N ILE A 164 -10.99 -10.34 -11.30
CA ILE A 164 -10.44 -11.70 -11.29
C ILE A 164 -11.14 -12.56 -10.24
N LEU A 165 -11.32 -12.04 -9.03
CA LEU A 165 -11.96 -12.76 -7.93
C LEU A 165 -13.43 -13.07 -8.23
N LYS A 166 -14.16 -12.20 -8.94
CA LYS A 166 -15.54 -12.47 -9.41
C LYS A 166 -15.66 -13.72 -10.28
N LEU A 167 -14.59 -14.09 -11.01
CA LEU A 167 -14.57 -15.30 -11.83
C LEU A 167 -14.17 -16.56 -11.05
N SER A 168 -13.62 -16.39 -9.84
CA SER A 168 -13.05 -17.47 -9.04
C SER A 168 -14.08 -18.10 -8.09
N ASP A 169 -13.67 -19.16 -7.38
CA ASP A 169 -14.48 -19.78 -6.32
C ASP A 169 -14.35 -19.11 -4.95
N TYR A 170 -13.77 -17.90 -4.91
CA TYR A 170 -13.75 -17.08 -3.71
C TYR A 170 -14.98 -16.16 -3.63
N LYS A 171 -15.44 -15.95 -2.40
CA LYS A 171 -16.24 -14.79 -2.01
C LYS A 171 -15.24 -13.73 -1.55
N SER A 172 -15.30 -12.57 -2.19
CA SER A 172 -14.38 -11.47 -1.95
C SER A 172 -15.02 -10.37 -1.09
N VAL A 173 -14.31 -9.91 -0.06
CA VAL A 173 -14.75 -8.77 0.75
C VAL A 173 -13.59 -7.79 0.96
N TRP A 174 -13.88 -6.50 0.88
CA TRP A 174 -12.94 -5.41 1.18
C TRP A 174 -13.45 -4.61 2.38
N ILE A 175 -12.66 -4.52 3.45
CA ILE A 175 -13.01 -3.79 4.69
C ILE A 175 -11.92 -2.74 4.93
N THR A 176 -12.28 -1.46 5.01
CA THR A 176 -11.32 -0.35 4.95
C THR A 176 -11.52 0.73 6.02
N SER A 177 -10.42 1.29 6.53
CA SER A 177 -10.39 2.52 7.36
C SER A 177 -9.95 3.78 6.61
N GLN A 178 -9.49 3.64 5.36
CA GLN A 178 -9.28 4.80 4.50
C GLN A 178 -10.67 5.40 4.25
N GLY A 179 -10.95 6.61 4.78
CA GLY A 179 -12.29 7.20 4.91
C GLY A 179 -12.70 8.19 3.82
N TYR A 180 -14.01 8.43 3.67
CA TYR A 180 -14.75 9.04 2.54
C TYR A 180 -14.27 10.37 1.90
N GLY A 181 -13.50 11.22 2.59
CA GLY A 181 -13.41 12.66 2.27
C GLY A 181 -12.79 13.06 0.92
N LEU A 182 -11.93 12.21 0.34
CA LEU A 182 -11.22 12.47 -0.93
C LEU A 182 -11.19 11.22 -1.85
N MET A 183 -11.89 10.14 -1.48
CA MET A 183 -11.65 8.77 -1.98
C MET A 183 -12.19 8.45 -3.36
N TRP A 184 -13.14 9.24 -3.88
CA TRP A 184 -13.67 9.01 -5.23
C TRP A 184 -12.55 9.12 -6.27
N GLY A 185 -11.46 9.83 -5.96
CA GLY A 185 -10.26 9.95 -6.80
C GLY A 185 -9.35 8.72 -6.80
N ASN A 186 -9.28 7.99 -5.68
CA ASN A 186 -8.16 7.09 -5.41
C ASN A 186 -8.27 5.75 -6.15
N SER A 187 -7.15 5.28 -6.69
CA SER A 187 -7.05 4.07 -7.49
C SER A 187 -7.50 2.81 -6.75
N TYR A 188 -7.26 2.70 -5.44
CA TYR A 188 -7.71 1.54 -4.67
C TYR A 188 -9.23 1.45 -4.63
N TYR A 189 -9.93 2.58 -4.41
CA TYR A 189 -11.39 2.59 -4.31
C TYR A 189 -12.03 2.16 -5.63
N GLN A 190 -11.46 2.61 -6.74
CA GLN A 190 -11.92 2.28 -8.08
C GLN A 190 -11.88 0.77 -8.36
N VAL A 191 -10.98 0.01 -7.73
CA VAL A 191 -10.98 -1.46 -7.81
C VAL A 191 -11.81 -2.08 -6.68
N ALA A 192 -11.65 -1.60 -5.44
CA ALA A 192 -12.21 -2.17 -4.22
C ALA A 192 -13.74 -2.23 -4.21
N LYS A 193 -14.42 -1.21 -4.76
CA LYS A 193 -15.89 -1.16 -4.84
C LYS A 193 -16.49 -2.28 -5.71
N HIS A 194 -15.66 -2.96 -6.51
CA HIS A 194 -16.08 -4.09 -7.33
C HIS A 194 -15.87 -5.45 -6.64
N PHE A 195 -15.40 -5.52 -5.39
CA PHE A 195 -15.43 -6.76 -4.62
C PHE A 195 -16.89 -7.22 -4.41
N ASP A 196 -17.14 -8.50 -4.06
CA ASP A 196 -18.53 -8.95 -3.82
C ASP A 196 -19.18 -8.16 -2.67
N THR A 197 -18.38 -7.75 -1.68
CA THR A 197 -18.80 -6.91 -0.56
C THR A 197 -17.73 -5.86 -0.27
N TYR A 198 -18.13 -4.62 -0.03
CA TYR A 198 -17.25 -3.51 0.35
C TYR A 198 -17.80 -2.82 1.60
N ILE A 199 -16.97 -2.67 2.62
CA ILE A 199 -17.35 -2.19 3.96
C ILE A 199 -16.38 -1.11 4.40
N GLU A 200 -16.91 0.00 4.87
CA GLU A 200 -16.12 1.10 5.41
C GLU A 200 -16.23 1.19 6.93
N ASN A 201 -15.12 1.56 7.55
CA ASN A 201 -15.03 1.85 8.96
C ASN A 201 -15.53 3.28 9.24
N ASP A 202 -16.48 3.38 10.16
CA ASP A 202 -17.02 4.65 10.66
C ASP A 202 -16.38 5.07 12.01
N LYS A 203 -15.39 4.31 12.49
CA LYS A 203 -14.67 4.56 13.75
C LYS A 203 -13.26 5.05 13.47
N PRO A 204 -12.65 5.80 14.42
CA PRO A 204 -11.34 6.43 14.20
C PRO A 204 -10.16 5.46 14.08
N TYR A 205 -10.28 4.23 14.61
CA TYR A 205 -9.16 3.31 14.72
C TYR A 205 -9.38 1.99 13.99
N ASP A 206 -8.27 1.41 13.52
CA ASP A 206 -8.23 0.21 12.70
C ASP A 206 -8.70 -1.06 13.42
N GLU A 207 -8.64 -1.14 14.75
CA GLU A 207 -9.15 -2.30 15.49
C GLU A 207 -10.63 -2.59 15.22
N ASN A 208 -11.41 -1.58 14.81
CA ASN A 208 -12.82 -1.76 14.50
C ASN A 208 -13.05 -2.65 13.26
N LEU A 209 -12.05 -2.84 12.40
CA LEU A 209 -12.14 -3.75 11.25
C LEU A 209 -12.44 -5.19 11.69
N VAL A 210 -12.00 -5.57 12.89
CA VAL A 210 -12.30 -6.87 13.50
C VAL A 210 -13.80 -7.01 13.76
N ALA A 211 -14.43 -5.97 14.33
CA ALA A 211 -15.85 -5.96 14.61
C ALA A 211 -16.69 -5.96 13.32
N LEU A 212 -16.25 -5.18 12.32
CA LEU A 212 -16.89 -5.14 10.99
C LEU A 212 -16.82 -6.50 10.29
N PHE A 213 -15.67 -7.17 10.32
CA PHE A 213 -15.53 -8.51 9.75
C PHE A 213 -16.44 -9.51 10.45
N LYS A 214 -16.46 -9.55 11.80
CA LYS A 214 -17.36 -10.45 12.56
C LYS A 214 -18.82 -10.21 12.19
N ARG A 215 -19.23 -8.93 12.08
CA ARG A 215 -20.60 -8.56 11.67
C ARG A 215 -20.92 -9.04 10.26
N TYR A 216 -20.04 -8.81 9.30
CA TYR A 216 -20.17 -9.30 7.93
C TYR A 216 -20.28 -10.82 7.88
N TYR A 217 -19.36 -11.50 8.58
CA TYR A 217 -19.26 -12.95 8.57
C TYR A 217 -20.55 -13.60 9.07
N ASN A 218 -21.05 -13.16 10.24
CA ASN A 218 -22.24 -13.76 10.86
C ASN A 218 -23.56 -13.42 10.14
N ASN A 219 -23.66 -12.25 9.49
CA ASN A 219 -24.92 -11.78 8.90
C ASN A 219 -25.07 -12.08 7.42
N GLU A 220 -23.97 -12.10 6.68
CA GLU A 220 -23.98 -12.28 5.23
C GLU A 220 -23.27 -13.59 4.87
N ARG A 221 -22.05 -13.77 5.36
CA ARG A 221 -21.19 -14.84 4.86
C ARG A 221 -21.67 -16.24 5.23
N GLU A 222 -22.04 -16.46 6.49
CA GLU A 222 -22.53 -17.75 6.99
C GLU A 222 -23.87 -18.15 6.38
N ARG A 223 -24.65 -17.17 5.88
CA ARG A 223 -25.96 -17.40 5.26
C ARG A 223 -25.87 -17.73 3.78
N GLU A 224 -24.69 -17.66 3.16
CA GLU A 224 -24.53 -18.02 1.75
C GLU A 224 -24.75 -19.51 1.53
N SER A 225 -25.66 -19.85 0.62
CA SER A 225 -25.97 -21.24 0.25
C SER A 225 -24.79 -21.94 -0.43
N LYS A 226 -24.03 -21.22 -1.25
CA LYS A 226 -22.80 -21.71 -1.88
C LYS A 226 -21.61 -21.45 -0.93
N LYS A 227 -21.05 -22.52 -0.37
CA LYS A 227 -19.82 -22.47 0.44
C LYS A 227 -18.58 -22.21 -0.42
N ARG A 228 -18.46 -20.98 -0.96
CA ARG A 228 -17.23 -20.47 -1.59
C ARG A 228 -16.10 -20.40 -0.55
N LYS A 229 -14.86 -20.20 -0.98
CA LYS A 229 -13.74 -19.88 -0.07
C LYS A 229 -13.66 -18.37 0.18
N ASN A 230 -12.85 -17.92 1.12
CA ASN A 230 -12.81 -16.52 1.54
C ASN A 230 -11.57 -15.80 1.02
N PHE A 231 -11.78 -14.71 0.28
CA PHE A 231 -10.72 -13.76 -0.05
C PHE A 231 -11.05 -12.44 0.65
N VAL A 232 -10.30 -12.12 1.70
CA VAL A 232 -10.59 -10.99 2.57
C VAL A 232 -9.49 -9.95 2.40
N VAL A 233 -9.87 -8.70 2.13
CA VAL A 233 -8.94 -7.58 2.15
C VAL A 233 -9.27 -6.69 3.33
N PHE A 234 -8.27 -6.43 4.17
CA PHE A 234 -8.29 -5.35 5.16
C PHE A 234 -7.38 -4.22 4.67
N HIS A 235 -7.90 -3.00 4.62
CA HIS A 235 -7.13 -1.83 4.23
C HIS A 235 -7.09 -0.84 5.38
N LEU A 236 -5.92 -0.74 6.00
CA LEU A 236 -5.70 0.03 7.22
C LEU A 236 -5.49 1.51 6.90
N ILE A 237 -5.85 2.41 7.82
CA ILE A 237 -5.29 3.78 7.81
C ILE A 237 -3.87 3.77 8.41
N GLY A 238 -3.52 2.72 9.14
CA GLY A 238 -2.17 2.32 9.49
C GLY A 238 -1.36 3.45 10.11
N ASN A 239 -0.22 3.73 9.50
CA ASN A 239 0.75 4.68 9.98
C ASN A 239 0.70 5.99 9.19
N HIS A 240 -0.46 6.37 8.62
CA HIS A 240 -0.62 7.60 7.86
C HIS A 240 -0.33 8.87 8.69
N PHE A 241 0.19 9.91 8.02
CA PHE A 241 0.54 11.23 8.58
C PHE A 241 -0.56 11.83 9.48
N GLU A 242 -0.10 12.64 10.45
CA GLU A 242 -0.72 12.90 11.76
C GLU A 242 -0.75 11.67 12.66
N TYR A 243 0.42 11.04 12.85
CA TYR A 243 0.57 9.74 13.48
C TYR A 243 -0.10 9.62 14.86
N LYS A 244 -0.15 10.69 15.65
CA LYS A 244 -0.85 10.75 16.95
C LYS A 244 -2.34 10.39 16.89
N ASN A 245 -2.97 10.54 15.72
CA ASN A 245 -4.38 10.26 15.48
C ASN A 245 -4.60 8.81 15.01
N ARG A 246 -3.54 7.99 14.92
CA ARG A 246 -3.61 6.60 14.45
C ARG A 246 -3.79 5.57 15.57
N PHE A 247 -3.63 5.99 16.82
CA PHE A 247 -3.69 5.10 17.97
C PHE A 247 -4.45 5.75 19.13
N PRO A 248 -5.18 4.97 19.95
CA PRO A 248 -5.78 5.49 21.17
C PRO A 248 -4.72 5.73 22.25
N LYS A 249 -5.06 6.56 23.24
CA LYS A 249 -4.10 7.07 24.24
C LYS A 249 -3.35 5.95 24.98
N GLU A 250 -4.00 4.82 25.19
CA GLU A 250 -3.48 3.62 25.85
C GLU A 250 -2.28 3.01 25.11
N PHE A 251 -2.10 3.31 23.82
CA PHE A 251 -0.97 2.87 23.01
C PHE A 251 0.17 3.91 22.93
N SER A 252 0.10 4.99 23.71
CA SER A 252 1.19 5.97 23.89
C SER A 252 2.34 5.42 24.76
N ARG A 253 2.91 4.28 24.36
CA ARG A 253 3.96 3.57 25.11
C ARG A 253 5.31 4.31 25.08
N PHE A 254 5.59 4.97 23.97
CA PHE A 254 6.81 5.72 23.72
C PHE A 254 6.58 7.22 23.92
N ASN A 255 7.60 7.89 24.44
CA ASN A 255 7.69 9.32 24.68
C ASN A 255 9.10 9.83 24.34
N LEU A 256 9.33 11.14 24.44
CA LEU A 256 10.61 11.76 24.08
C LEU A 256 11.83 11.19 24.82
N ASN A 257 11.64 10.63 26.01
CA ASN A 257 12.72 10.15 26.87
C ASN A 257 13.08 8.68 26.61
N ASN A 258 12.18 7.88 26.04
CA ASN A 258 12.39 6.44 25.81
C ASN A 258 12.32 6.03 24.32
N THR A 259 12.09 6.98 23.42
CA THR A 259 12.06 6.74 21.97
C THR A 259 13.47 6.52 21.42
N SER A 260 13.64 5.51 20.55
CA SER A 260 14.91 5.29 19.86
C SER A 260 14.99 6.14 18.58
N TYR A 261 15.83 7.16 18.57
CA TYR A 261 16.02 8.00 17.37
C TYR A 261 17.08 7.41 16.42
N PHE A 262 16.99 6.10 16.14
CA PHE A 262 17.91 5.38 15.25
C PHE A 262 17.15 4.46 14.28
N SER A 263 17.49 4.50 13.00
CA SER A 263 17.05 3.52 11.99
C SER A 263 18.27 2.82 11.39
N LYS A 264 18.23 1.50 11.20
CA LYS A 264 19.34 0.70 10.64
C LYS A 264 20.71 1.04 11.25
N ASN A 265 20.75 1.20 12.59
CA ASN A 265 21.92 1.60 13.35
C ASN A 265 22.51 3.00 13.04
N LYS A 266 21.79 3.85 12.33
CA LYS A 266 22.15 5.26 12.07
C LYS A 266 21.22 6.19 12.84
N SER A 267 21.76 7.27 13.40
CA SER A 267 20.94 8.30 14.05
C SER A 267 20.05 9.01 13.04
N LEU A 268 18.80 9.24 13.42
CA LEU A 268 17.87 10.07 12.64
C LEU A 268 18.32 11.53 12.68
N LYS A 269 18.04 12.27 11.60
CA LYS A 269 18.43 13.68 11.43
C LYS A 269 17.46 14.66 12.09
N VAL A 270 16.92 14.29 13.27
CA VAL A 270 16.02 15.13 14.06
C VAL A 270 16.78 16.30 14.69
N LYS A 271 16.21 17.51 14.68
CA LYS A 271 16.89 18.75 15.14
C LYS A 271 16.35 19.28 16.46
N ASN A 272 15.08 19.04 16.77
CA ASN A 272 14.40 19.64 17.91
C ASN A 272 13.36 18.67 18.52
N ASN A 273 12.69 19.11 19.58
CA ASN A 273 11.67 18.30 20.26
C ASN A 273 10.41 18.05 19.41
N THR A 274 10.11 18.94 18.45
CA THR A 274 9.00 18.73 17.51
C THR A 274 9.29 17.57 16.57
N ASP A 275 10.47 17.51 15.96
CA ASP A 275 10.89 16.38 15.12
C ASP A 275 10.90 15.07 15.91
N LYS A 276 11.40 15.12 17.15
CA LYS A 276 11.38 13.98 18.07
C LYS A 276 9.96 13.51 18.38
N GLN A 277 9.02 14.43 18.58
CA GLN A 277 7.62 14.09 18.81
C GLN A 277 7.00 13.39 17.59
N VAL A 278 7.30 13.85 16.37
CA VAL A 278 6.84 13.20 15.13
C VAL A 278 7.31 11.75 15.07
N VAL A 279 8.59 11.49 15.37
CA VAL A 279 9.15 10.13 15.42
C VAL A 279 8.49 9.29 16.53
N THR A 280 8.30 9.88 17.72
CA THR A 280 7.65 9.21 18.84
C THR A 280 6.21 8.80 18.51
N ASP A 281 5.42 9.70 17.89
CA ASP A 281 4.04 9.40 17.48
C ASP A 281 4.01 8.33 16.39
N TYR A 282 4.94 8.36 15.44
CA TYR A 282 5.08 7.30 14.45
C TYR A 282 5.35 5.94 15.08
N ILE A 283 6.28 5.87 16.04
CA ILE A 283 6.63 4.62 16.70
C ILE A 283 5.46 4.08 17.55
N ASN A 284 4.68 4.95 18.19
CA ASN A 284 3.44 4.55 18.87
C ASN A 284 2.39 4.03 17.90
N SER A 285 2.27 4.61 16.71
CA SER A 285 1.37 4.08 15.68
C SER A 285 1.85 2.72 15.15
N VAL A 286 3.16 2.47 15.06
CA VAL A 286 3.71 1.14 14.73
C VAL A 286 3.33 0.11 15.79
N TYR A 287 3.43 0.50 17.07
CA TYR A 287 3.04 -0.35 18.21
C TYR A 287 1.54 -0.67 18.23
N TYR A 288 0.69 0.30 17.90
CA TYR A 288 -0.74 0.05 17.73
C TYR A 288 -1.04 -0.84 16.52
N ASN A 289 -0.36 -0.63 15.39
CA ASN A 289 -0.53 -1.45 14.20
C ASN A 289 -0.16 -2.92 14.45
N ASP A 290 0.85 -3.21 15.28
CA ASP A 290 1.17 -4.59 15.73
C ASP A 290 -0.01 -5.25 16.46
N TYR A 291 -0.69 -4.51 17.34
CA TYR A 291 -1.90 -5.00 18.02
C TYR A 291 -3.09 -5.20 17.07
N VAL A 292 -3.28 -4.31 16.09
CA VAL A 292 -4.31 -4.45 15.06
C VAL A 292 -4.06 -5.72 14.24
N LEU A 293 -2.81 -5.94 13.79
CA LEU A 293 -2.44 -7.15 13.05
C LEU A 293 -2.66 -8.41 13.88
N HIS A 294 -2.29 -8.40 15.16
CA HIS A 294 -2.59 -9.50 16.07
C HIS A 294 -4.10 -9.79 16.12
N SER A 295 -4.92 -8.76 16.30
CA SER A 295 -6.38 -8.90 16.41
C SER A 295 -7.02 -9.41 15.11
N LEU A 296 -6.49 -9.03 13.95
CA LEU A 296 -6.92 -9.56 12.65
C LEU A 296 -6.50 -11.02 12.47
N ILE A 297 -5.28 -11.40 12.86
CA ILE A 297 -4.78 -12.78 12.79
C ILE A 297 -5.64 -13.72 13.64
N GLU A 298 -6.04 -13.28 14.84
CA GLU A 298 -6.86 -14.07 15.77
C GLU A 298 -8.23 -14.47 15.18
N LEU A 299 -8.75 -13.75 14.20
CA LEU A 299 -9.99 -14.11 13.50
C LEU A 299 -9.89 -15.42 12.69
N PHE A 300 -8.67 -15.81 12.29
CA PHE A 300 -8.43 -16.85 11.29
C PHE A 300 -7.50 -17.97 11.76
N LYS A 301 -6.88 -17.83 12.94
CA LYS A 301 -5.80 -18.73 13.42
C LYS A 301 -6.19 -20.21 13.52
N ASP A 302 -7.47 -20.51 13.79
CA ASP A 302 -7.97 -21.88 14.00
C ASP A 302 -8.53 -22.51 12.70
N LYS A 303 -8.37 -21.84 11.55
CA LYS A 303 -8.85 -22.30 10.22
C LYS A 303 -7.68 -22.48 9.25
N ASP A 304 -7.92 -23.09 8.09
CA ASP A 304 -6.93 -23.10 7.00
C ASP A 304 -6.79 -21.69 6.42
N SER A 305 -5.74 -20.98 6.82
CA SER A 305 -5.63 -19.53 6.64
C SER A 305 -4.22 -19.08 6.32
N LEU A 306 -4.12 -18.27 5.27
CA LEU A 306 -2.92 -17.57 4.85
C LEU A 306 -3.19 -16.06 4.96
N ILE A 307 -2.40 -15.35 5.75
CA ILE A 307 -2.51 -13.90 5.91
C ILE A 307 -1.23 -13.25 5.40
N ILE A 308 -1.36 -12.38 4.41
CA ILE A 308 -0.28 -11.63 3.80
C ILE A 308 -0.45 -10.17 4.21
N TYR A 309 0.54 -9.60 4.90
CA TYR A 309 0.57 -8.19 5.23
C TYR A 309 1.66 -7.49 4.45
N LEU A 310 1.34 -6.34 3.87
CA LEU A 310 2.32 -5.42 3.31
C LEU A 310 1.87 -3.98 3.44
N SER A 311 2.81 -3.06 3.62
CA SER A 311 2.52 -1.63 3.48
C SER A 311 2.50 -1.23 2.02
N ASP A 312 1.64 -0.30 1.65
CA ASP A 312 1.56 0.27 0.31
C ASP A 312 2.81 1.08 -0.06
N HIS A 313 3.39 1.79 0.90
CA HIS A 313 4.70 2.43 0.92
C HIS A 313 5.14 2.64 2.38
N GLY A 314 6.35 3.16 2.60
CA GLY A 314 6.83 3.64 3.89
C GLY A 314 6.88 5.16 3.94
N ASP A 315 7.07 5.71 5.13
CA ASP A 315 7.41 7.13 5.33
C ASP A 315 8.89 7.30 5.68
N ASP A 316 9.50 8.38 5.17
CA ASP A 316 10.86 8.77 5.58
C ASP A 316 10.79 9.52 6.91
N MET A 317 11.24 8.86 7.97
CA MET A 317 11.21 9.37 9.33
C MET A 317 12.54 10.01 9.71
N PHE A 318 12.97 11.01 8.95
CA PHE A 318 14.24 11.73 9.11
C PHE A 318 15.49 10.84 8.87
N GLU A 319 15.37 9.84 8.00
CA GLU A 319 16.48 8.96 7.61
C GLU A 319 17.32 9.60 6.50
N SER A 320 16.66 10.09 5.45
CA SER A 320 17.35 10.63 4.27
C SER A 320 17.66 12.11 4.40
N SER A 321 16.78 12.89 5.03
CA SER A 321 16.92 14.34 5.19
C SER A 321 16.54 14.79 6.60
N ALA A 322 16.66 16.09 6.88
CA ALA A 322 16.21 16.68 8.14
C ALA A 322 14.71 17.01 8.16
N PHE A 323 13.95 16.42 7.25
CA PHE A 323 12.51 16.60 7.13
C PHE A 323 11.85 15.21 7.06
N ASN A 324 10.68 15.09 7.69
CA ASN A 324 9.75 14.00 7.41
C ASN A 324 9.10 14.28 6.06
N THR A 325 9.37 13.44 5.06
CA THR A 325 8.98 13.68 3.66
C THR A 325 8.36 12.45 3.03
N HIS A 326 7.45 12.68 2.07
CA HIS A 326 7.01 11.68 1.10
C HIS A 326 7.82 11.88 -0.19
N GLU A 327 9.11 11.59 -0.11
CA GLU A 327 10.02 11.67 -1.24
C GLU A 327 10.41 10.29 -1.72
N CYS A 328 10.89 10.22 -2.96
CA CYS A 328 11.51 9.01 -3.44
C CYS A 328 12.88 8.76 -2.78
N SER A 329 12.85 8.06 -1.65
CA SER A 329 14.02 7.60 -0.88
C SER A 329 13.95 6.10 -0.61
N ASN A 330 15.08 5.49 -0.21
CA ASN A 330 15.06 4.09 0.23
C ASN A 330 14.11 3.89 1.42
N ALA A 331 14.06 4.83 2.36
CA ALA A 331 13.20 4.75 3.55
C ALA A 331 11.71 4.68 3.17
N SER A 332 11.27 5.50 2.22
CA SER A 332 9.88 5.47 1.74
C SER A 332 9.52 4.23 0.91
N MET A 333 10.52 3.47 0.45
CA MET A 333 10.30 2.26 -0.34
C MET A 333 10.38 0.97 0.49
N GLU A 334 11.11 0.96 1.59
CA GLU A 334 11.37 -0.24 2.37
C GLU A 334 10.18 -0.59 3.28
N ILE A 335 9.27 -1.36 2.72
CA ILE A 335 8.03 -1.78 3.36
C ILE A 335 8.16 -3.13 4.06
N PRO A 336 7.36 -3.39 5.10
CA PRO A 336 7.20 -4.73 5.62
C PRO A 336 6.44 -5.59 4.61
N PHE A 337 6.84 -6.85 4.51
CA PHE A 337 6.09 -7.90 3.84
C PHE A 337 6.14 -9.15 4.71
N LEU A 338 4.99 -9.55 5.24
CA LEU A 338 4.86 -10.59 6.26
C LEU A 338 3.87 -11.64 5.78
N ILE A 339 4.17 -12.90 6.04
CA ILE A 339 3.24 -14.01 5.80
C ILE A 339 3.02 -14.76 7.10
N TYR A 340 1.79 -14.70 7.61
CA TYR A 340 1.33 -15.55 8.70
C TYR A 340 0.62 -16.78 8.13
N MET A 341 0.91 -17.93 8.74
CA MET A 341 0.33 -19.22 8.38
C MET A 341 -0.28 -19.85 9.62
N SER A 342 -1.56 -20.22 9.55
CA SER A 342 -2.17 -21.02 10.61
C SER A 342 -1.58 -22.43 10.65
N ASP A 343 -1.75 -23.13 11.78
CA ASP A 343 -1.29 -24.52 11.89
C ASP A 343 -1.99 -25.44 10.88
N ALA A 344 -3.29 -25.22 10.64
CA ALA A 344 -4.04 -25.94 9.61
C ALA A 344 -3.50 -25.67 8.20
N PHE A 345 -3.08 -24.43 7.90
CA PHE A 345 -2.45 -24.10 6.62
C PHE A 345 -1.12 -24.84 6.45
N LYS A 346 -0.24 -24.78 7.45
CA LYS A 346 1.07 -25.44 7.40
C LYS A 346 0.96 -26.94 7.17
N GLN A 347 -0.04 -27.59 7.78
CA GLN A 347 -0.30 -29.02 7.61
C GLN A 347 -0.84 -29.37 6.22
N LYS A 348 -1.75 -28.55 5.68
CA LYS A 348 -2.39 -28.80 4.38
C LYS A 348 -1.53 -28.42 3.17
N HIS A 349 -0.68 -27.41 3.32
CA HIS A 349 0.08 -26.80 2.21
C HIS A 349 1.60 -26.77 2.43
N PRO A 350 2.26 -27.88 2.81
CA PRO A 350 3.68 -27.88 3.19
C PRO A 350 4.61 -27.43 2.06
N GLN A 351 4.22 -27.64 0.79
CA GLN A 351 5.02 -27.17 -0.36
C GLN A 351 5.00 -25.64 -0.49
N MET A 352 3.88 -24.98 -0.14
CA MET A 352 3.83 -23.51 -0.10
C MET A 352 4.68 -22.97 1.04
N VAL A 353 4.64 -23.61 2.22
CA VAL A 353 5.51 -23.22 3.35
C VAL A 353 6.98 -23.26 2.93
N LYS A 354 7.41 -24.34 2.29
CA LYS A 354 8.77 -24.50 1.79
C LYS A 354 9.16 -23.40 0.80
N SER A 355 8.29 -23.08 -0.17
CA SER A 355 8.61 -22.03 -1.15
C SER A 355 8.67 -20.63 -0.52
N PHE A 356 7.94 -20.39 0.57
CA PHE A 356 8.06 -19.14 1.33
C PHE A 356 9.40 -19.05 2.05
N GLU A 357 9.83 -20.13 2.72
CA GLU A 357 11.11 -20.22 3.41
C GLU A 357 12.29 -20.01 2.44
N GLU A 358 12.23 -20.62 1.25
CA GLU A 358 13.24 -20.45 0.19
C GLU A 358 13.27 -19.04 -0.40
N ALA A 359 12.19 -18.27 -0.27
CA ALA A 359 12.06 -16.92 -0.82
C ALA A 359 12.32 -15.78 0.18
N LEU A 360 12.53 -16.09 1.47
CA LEU A 360 12.62 -15.11 2.57
C LEU A 360 13.51 -13.88 2.28
N HIS A 361 14.64 -14.11 1.61
CA HIS A 361 15.67 -13.09 1.35
C HIS A 361 15.71 -12.61 -0.10
N LYS A 362 14.84 -13.15 -0.96
CA LYS A 362 14.81 -12.78 -2.38
C LYS A 362 14.36 -11.31 -2.51
N PRO A 363 14.99 -10.52 -3.40
CA PRO A 363 14.53 -9.16 -3.66
C PRO A 363 13.15 -9.20 -4.31
N PHE A 364 12.21 -8.43 -3.77
CA PHE A 364 10.85 -8.31 -4.33
C PHE A 364 10.45 -6.84 -4.45
N MET A 365 9.68 -6.52 -5.47
CA MET A 365 8.95 -5.25 -5.57
C MET A 365 7.47 -5.57 -5.64
N SER A 366 6.65 -4.90 -4.85
CA SER A 366 5.24 -5.24 -4.72
C SER A 366 4.39 -4.86 -5.95
N ASP A 367 4.96 -4.28 -7.01
CA ASP A 367 4.26 -4.20 -8.31
C ASP A 367 4.00 -5.57 -8.95
N ASP A 368 4.69 -6.62 -8.50
CA ASP A 368 4.47 -7.99 -8.93
C ASP A 368 3.48 -8.76 -8.02
N LEU A 369 2.75 -8.07 -7.11
CA LEU A 369 1.92 -8.70 -6.08
C LEU A 369 0.86 -9.66 -6.64
N LEU A 370 0.17 -9.31 -7.74
CA LEU A 370 -0.86 -10.18 -8.33
C LEU A 370 -0.27 -11.46 -8.95
N HIS A 371 0.97 -11.41 -9.42
CA HIS A 371 1.67 -12.62 -9.86
C HIS A 371 1.99 -13.55 -8.68
N THR A 372 2.02 -13.04 -7.46
CA THR A 372 2.36 -13.82 -6.26
C THR A 372 1.11 -14.28 -5.51
N VAL A 373 0.15 -13.40 -5.23
CA VAL A 373 -1.01 -13.71 -4.36
C VAL A 373 -2.04 -14.61 -5.04
N LEU A 374 -2.31 -14.42 -6.34
CA LEU A 374 -3.31 -15.22 -7.05
C LEU A 374 -2.93 -16.71 -7.13
N PRO A 375 -1.68 -17.10 -7.46
CA PRO A 375 -1.27 -18.50 -7.38
C PRO A 375 -1.42 -19.14 -5.99
N LEU A 376 -1.21 -18.40 -4.90
CA LEU A 376 -1.41 -18.92 -3.54
C LEU A 376 -2.88 -19.23 -3.25
N ALA A 377 -3.79 -18.44 -3.82
CA ALA A 377 -5.22 -18.73 -3.85
C ALA A 377 -5.58 -19.87 -4.85
N GLY A 378 -4.61 -20.43 -5.58
CA GLY A 378 -4.85 -21.45 -6.61
C GLY A 378 -5.48 -20.88 -7.88
N ILE A 379 -5.30 -19.59 -8.15
CA ILE A 379 -5.79 -18.87 -9.31
C ILE A 379 -4.62 -18.60 -10.26
N ILE A 380 -4.70 -19.09 -11.50
CA ILE A 380 -3.75 -18.79 -12.57
C ILE A 380 -4.53 -18.13 -13.71
N THR A 381 -4.07 -16.96 -14.17
CA THR A 381 -4.73 -16.18 -15.23
C THR A 381 -3.91 -16.22 -16.51
N LYS A 382 -4.47 -15.70 -17.62
CA LYS A 382 -3.71 -15.52 -18.87
C LYS A 382 -2.55 -14.51 -18.77
N ASP A 383 -2.64 -13.56 -17.84
CA ASP A 383 -1.61 -12.53 -17.62
C ASP A 383 -0.55 -12.98 -16.59
N TYR A 384 -0.64 -14.20 -16.04
CA TYR A 384 0.31 -14.70 -15.05
C TYR A 384 1.71 -14.97 -15.64
N GLU A 385 2.70 -14.22 -15.18
CA GLU A 385 4.12 -14.44 -15.47
C GLU A 385 4.84 -15.15 -14.30
N LYS A 386 5.27 -16.41 -14.50
CA LYS A 386 6.02 -17.19 -13.49
C LYS A 386 7.31 -16.51 -13.03
N THR A 387 7.94 -15.72 -13.90
CA THR A 387 9.18 -14.98 -13.59
C THR A 387 8.97 -13.80 -12.64
N ARG A 388 7.72 -13.43 -12.36
CA ARG A 388 7.31 -12.36 -11.43
C ARG A 388 6.70 -12.88 -10.13
N ASP A 389 6.46 -14.18 -10.04
CA ASP A 389 5.91 -14.84 -8.85
C ASP A 389 7.04 -15.16 -7.87
N LEU A 390 7.06 -14.46 -6.72
CA LEU A 390 8.11 -14.57 -5.70
C LEU A 390 8.35 -16.03 -5.24
N PHE A 391 7.31 -16.85 -5.27
CA PHE A 391 7.31 -18.22 -4.76
C PHE A 391 7.47 -19.28 -5.86
N ASN A 392 7.64 -18.85 -7.10
CA ASN A 392 7.93 -19.77 -8.21
C ASN A 392 9.44 -20.04 -8.33
N GLU A 393 9.80 -21.25 -8.73
CA GLU A 393 11.19 -21.62 -9.02
C GLU A 393 11.80 -20.79 -10.15
N SER A 394 10.97 -20.31 -11.09
CA SER A 394 11.41 -19.47 -12.21
C SER A 394 11.47 -17.97 -11.87
N TYR A 395 11.29 -17.58 -10.61
CA TYR A 395 11.31 -16.18 -10.20
C TYR A 395 12.61 -15.47 -10.64
N ASN A 396 12.48 -14.30 -11.26
CA ASN A 396 13.63 -13.50 -11.69
C ASN A 396 14.08 -12.54 -10.57
N ASP A 397 14.92 -13.05 -9.66
CA ASP A 397 15.55 -12.27 -8.60
C ASP A 397 16.58 -11.22 -9.09
N LYS A 398 16.88 -11.21 -10.40
CA LYS A 398 17.76 -10.23 -11.06
C LYS A 398 17.00 -9.06 -11.68
N ARG A 399 15.66 -9.03 -11.58
CA ARG A 399 14.86 -7.91 -12.10
C ARG A 399 15.34 -6.59 -11.48
N THR A 400 15.65 -5.61 -12.34
CA THR A 400 16.05 -4.29 -11.87
C THR A 400 14.86 -3.59 -11.21
N ARG A 401 15.00 -3.26 -9.92
CA ARG A 401 13.95 -2.61 -9.14
C ARG A 401 14.02 -1.09 -9.30
N LYS A 402 13.05 -0.48 -9.97
CA LYS A 402 12.95 0.98 -10.23
C LYS A 402 11.70 1.60 -9.61
N PRO A 403 11.64 1.78 -8.28
CA PRO A 403 10.40 2.23 -7.62
C PRO A 403 10.06 3.70 -7.90
N CYS A 404 11.00 4.47 -8.47
CA CYS A 404 10.77 5.84 -8.88
C CYS A 404 11.35 6.10 -10.25
N ASP A 405 10.83 7.12 -10.92
CA ASP A 405 11.21 7.42 -12.29
C ASP A 405 12.71 7.77 -12.31
N ASN A 406 13.45 7.11 -13.18
CA ASN A 406 14.91 7.24 -13.34
C ASN A 406 15.77 6.87 -12.11
N LYS A 407 15.22 6.23 -11.07
CA LYS A 407 16.01 5.74 -9.92
C LYS A 407 15.96 4.23 -9.80
N VAL A 408 17.14 3.61 -9.71
CA VAL A 408 17.31 2.17 -9.46
C VAL A 408 17.56 1.96 -7.97
N TYR A 409 16.84 1.03 -7.35
CA TYR A 409 17.08 0.61 -5.97
C TYR A 409 18.28 -0.37 -5.91
N PRO A 410 19.20 -0.24 -4.94
CA PRO A 410 19.23 0.77 -3.88
C PRO A 410 19.62 2.16 -4.41
N MET A 411 18.85 3.18 -4.04
CA MET A 411 18.98 4.54 -4.60
C MET A 411 20.12 5.35 -3.97
N ASN A 412 20.62 4.89 -2.82
CA ASN A 412 21.81 5.41 -2.15
C ASN A 412 22.86 4.28 -2.09
N LYS A 413 24.05 4.52 -2.65
CA LYS A 413 25.29 3.87 -2.21
C LYS A 413 26.06 4.85 -1.35
#